data_AF-A0A1G1IMD2-F1
#
_entry.id   AF-A0A1G1IMD2-F1
#
_cell.length_a   1.000
_cell.length_b   1.000
_cell.length_c   1.000
_cell.angle_alpha   90.00
_cell.angle_beta   90.00
_cell.angle_gamma   90.00
#
_symmetry.space_group_name_H-M   'P 1'
#
loop_
_entity.id
_entity.type
_entity.pdbx_description
1 polymer ?
#
loop_
_entity_poly.entity_id
_entity_poly.type
_entity_poly.pdbx_seq_one_letter_code
_entity_poly.pdbx_strand_id
1 'polypeptide(L)'
;MNPFFRNHLFAILALMIALTGCAKKADTRKPVDQIKAEVQTMSVKDLEAFAKAYAGEIASQKTEVEKIGDQIKALTVSDLMGDKAKDIKDKLSAISGEVEALTVRYQVYADKFREKGGDAAKIQISQS
;
A
#
# COMPACT_ATOMS: atom_id res chain seq x y z
N MET A 1 -36.50 4.09 -39.20
CA MET A 1 -36.99 3.91 -37.82
C MET A 1 -36.25 2.70 -37.26
N ASN A 2 -35.17 2.93 -36.52
CA ASN A 2 -34.13 1.94 -36.29
C ASN A 2 -34.42 1.12 -35.01
N PRO A 3 -34.48 -0.21 -35.05
CA PRO A 3 -34.82 -1.03 -33.89
C PRO A 3 -33.55 -1.48 -33.13
N PHE A 4 -32.76 -0.53 -32.61
CA PHE A 4 -31.54 -0.85 -31.84
C PHE A 4 -31.75 -0.87 -30.31
N PHE A 5 -32.98 -0.63 -29.82
CA PHE A 5 -33.21 -0.27 -28.42
C PHE A 5 -34.06 -1.24 -27.60
N ARG A 6 -34.14 -2.52 -27.99
CA ARG A 6 -35.05 -3.48 -27.34
C ARG A 6 -34.40 -4.77 -26.83
N ASN A 7 -33.11 -4.73 -26.49
CA ASN A 7 -32.43 -5.90 -25.92
C ASN A 7 -31.40 -5.61 -24.82
N HIS A 8 -31.45 -4.44 -24.18
CA HIS A 8 -30.53 -4.08 -23.08
C HIS A 8 -31.19 -4.07 -21.69
N LEU A 9 -32.43 -4.52 -21.57
CA LEU A 9 -33.16 -4.51 -20.30
C LEU A 9 -32.97 -5.78 -19.44
N PHE A 10 -32.20 -6.77 -19.90
CA PHE A 10 -31.92 -8.03 -19.18
C PHE A 10 -30.42 -8.29 -18.96
N ALA A 11 -29.62 -7.23 -18.81
CA ALA A 11 -28.20 -7.33 -18.41
C ALA A 11 -27.92 -6.60 -17.07
N ILE A 12 -28.97 -6.38 -16.25
CA ILE A 12 -28.88 -5.73 -14.93
C ILE A 12 -29.22 -6.75 -13.82
N LEU A 13 -28.67 -7.96 -13.90
CA LEU A 13 -28.82 -8.95 -12.81
C LEU A 13 -27.71 -10.03 -12.81
N ALA A 14 -26.50 -9.66 -13.23
CA ALA A 14 -25.32 -10.54 -13.14
C ALA A 14 -24.12 -9.81 -12.53
N LEU A 15 -24.41 -8.85 -11.65
CA LEU A 15 -23.39 -8.10 -10.91
C LEU A 15 -23.65 -8.23 -9.40
N MET A 16 -23.94 -9.46 -8.97
CA MET A 16 -23.55 -9.94 -7.64
C MET A 16 -22.02 -9.94 -7.59
N ILE A 17 -21.43 -8.75 -7.51
CA ILE A 17 -20.03 -8.54 -7.17
C ILE A 17 -19.83 -9.16 -5.80
N ALA A 18 -19.28 -10.36 -5.81
CA ALA A 18 -18.16 -10.75 -4.97
C ALA A 18 -18.00 -9.85 -3.72
N LEU A 19 -18.83 -10.10 -2.71
CA LEU A 19 -18.57 -9.75 -1.32
C LEU A 19 -17.45 -10.67 -0.75
N THR A 20 -16.38 -10.87 -1.51
CA THR A 20 -15.19 -11.59 -1.09
C THR A 20 -14.05 -10.59 -1.00
N GLY A 21 -13.91 -9.98 0.16
CA GLY A 21 -12.69 -9.32 0.65
C GLY A 21 -11.89 -8.53 -0.39
N CYS A 22 -12.39 -7.36 -0.80
CA CYS A 22 -11.53 -6.38 -1.44
C CYS A 22 -10.65 -5.72 -0.36
N ALA A 23 -9.65 -6.46 0.12
CA ALA A 23 -8.47 -5.82 0.69
C ALA A 23 -7.83 -5.05 -0.47
N LYS A 24 -8.16 -3.75 -0.58
CA LYS A 24 -7.47 -2.84 -1.50
C LYS A 24 -5.98 -3.01 -1.24
N LYS A 25 -5.22 -3.46 -2.23
CA LYS A 25 -3.76 -3.58 -2.11
C LYS A 25 -3.12 -2.22 -2.30
N ALA A 26 -2.01 -1.97 -1.61
CA ALA A 26 -1.21 -0.79 -1.88
C ALA A 26 -0.65 -0.89 -3.31
N ASP A 27 -0.85 0.16 -4.10
CA ASP A 27 -0.20 0.27 -5.40
C ASP A 27 1.10 1.06 -5.23
N THR A 28 2.23 0.35 -5.31
CA THR A 28 3.58 0.92 -5.16
C THR A 28 4.01 1.75 -6.36
N ARG A 29 3.31 1.64 -7.50
CA ARG A 29 3.70 2.26 -8.78
C ARG A 29 2.83 3.44 -9.15
N LYS A 30 1.63 3.55 -8.56
CA LYS A 30 0.74 4.69 -8.82
C LYS A 30 1.45 6.02 -8.54
N PRO A 31 1.44 7.00 -9.47
CA PRO A 31 2.03 8.32 -9.24
C PRO A 31 1.34 9.06 -8.10
N VAL A 32 2.11 9.80 -7.32
CA VAL A 32 1.61 10.55 -6.16
C VAL A 32 0.60 11.63 -6.58
N ASP A 33 0.82 12.31 -7.70
CA ASP A 33 -0.11 13.36 -8.16
C ASP A 33 -1.46 12.80 -8.63
N GLN A 34 -1.46 11.58 -9.19
CA GLN A 34 -2.70 10.86 -9.48
C GLN A 34 -3.45 10.55 -8.17
N ILE A 35 -2.75 10.08 -7.14
CA ILE A 35 -3.36 9.82 -5.82
C ILE A 35 -3.96 11.11 -5.25
N LYS A 36 -3.23 12.23 -5.29
CA LYS A 36 -3.72 13.54 -4.79
C LYS A 36 -5.02 13.98 -5.47
N ALA A 37 -5.19 13.68 -6.76
CA ALA A 37 -6.43 13.94 -7.48
C ALA A 37 -7.56 12.99 -7.07
N GLU A 38 -7.29 11.68 -7.01
CA GLU A 38 -8.27 10.65 -6.65
C GLU A 38 -8.83 10.84 -5.22
N VAL A 39 -7.98 11.17 -4.25
CA VAL A 39 -8.42 11.30 -2.84
C VAL A 39 -9.46 12.40 -2.62
N GLN A 40 -9.53 13.41 -3.49
CA GLN A 40 -10.52 14.49 -3.37
C GLN A 40 -11.95 13.95 -3.43
N THR A 41 -12.20 13.01 -4.34
CA THR A 41 -13.53 12.45 -4.60
C THR A 41 -13.81 11.17 -3.80
N MET A 42 -12.83 10.62 -3.10
CA MET A 42 -13.00 9.38 -2.32
C MET A 42 -13.86 9.57 -1.06
N SER A 43 -14.58 8.50 -0.68
CA SER A 43 -15.29 8.45 0.59
C SER A 43 -14.31 8.27 1.77
N VAL A 44 -14.73 8.66 2.98
CA VAL A 44 -13.94 8.42 4.21
C VAL A 44 -13.56 6.94 4.36
N LYS A 45 -14.49 6.02 4.04
CA LYS A 45 -14.27 4.58 4.09
C LYS A 45 -13.21 4.11 3.09
N ASP A 46 -13.20 4.68 1.88
CA ASP A 46 -12.19 4.34 0.87
C ASP A 46 -10.81 4.84 1.27
N LEU A 47 -10.73 6.07 1.80
CA LEU A 47 -9.49 6.65 2.31
C LEU A 47 -8.93 5.82 3.46
N GLU A 48 -9.78 5.36 4.40
CA GLU A 48 -9.39 4.45 5.48
C GLU A 48 -8.82 3.14 4.92
N ALA A 49 -9.51 2.52 3.96
CA ALA A 49 -9.10 1.25 3.39
C ALA A 49 -7.74 1.35 2.66
N PHE A 50 -7.54 2.40 1.87
CA PHE A 50 -6.25 2.63 1.22
C PHE A 50 -5.14 2.97 2.22
N ALA A 51 -5.40 3.86 3.18
CA ALA A 51 -4.42 4.18 4.21
C ALA A 51 -3.98 2.93 4.99
N LYS A 52 -4.92 2.06 5.37
CA LYS A 52 -4.63 0.76 5.99
C LYS A 52 -3.81 -0.17 5.10
N ALA A 53 -4.09 -0.19 3.80
CA ALA A 53 -3.33 -1.00 2.85
C ALA A 53 -1.86 -0.58 2.79
N TYR A 54 -1.60 0.73 2.62
CA TYR A 54 -0.23 1.24 2.63
C TYR A 54 0.44 1.08 4.00
N ALA A 55 -0.29 1.29 5.10
CA ALA A 55 0.22 1.07 6.44
C ALA A 55 0.65 -0.39 6.68
N GLY A 56 -0.13 -1.36 6.18
CA GLY A 56 0.19 -2.78 6.24
C GLY A 56 1.44 -3.15 5.44
N GLU A 57 1.58 -2.64 4.21
CA GLU A 57 2.79 -2.88 3.41
C GLU A 57 4.04 -2.23 4.03
N ILE A 58 3.91 -1.03 4.61
CA ILE A 58 5.02 -0.39 5.34
C ILE A 58 5.43 -1.25 6.55
N ALA A 59 4.47 -1.78 7.29
CA ALA A 59 4.75 -2.67 8.41
C ALA A 59 5.47 -3.95 7.95
N SER A 60 5.01 -4.57 6.85
CA SER A 60 5.65 -5.75 6.28
C SER A 60 7.10 -5.49 5.87
N GLN A 61 7.37 -4.34 5.25
CA GLN A 61 8.74 -3.96 4.84
C GLN A 61 9.64 -3.70 6.04
N LYS A 62 9.11 -3.15 7.14
CA LYS A 62 9.86 -3.02 8.40
C LYS A 62 10.24 -4.37 8.99
N THR A 63 9.34 -5.35 8.96
CA THR A 63 9.65 -6.73 9.38
C THR A 63 10.78 -7.33 8.52
N GLU A 64 10.84 -7.03 7.22
CA GLU A 64 11.97 -7.48 6.38
C GLU A 64 13.30 -6.82 6.79
N VAL A 65 13.29 -5.54 7.19
CA VAL A 65 14.47 -4.88 7.77
C VAL A 65 14.92 -5.58 9.04
N GLU A 66 13.99 -5.95 9.93
CA GLU A 66 14.30 -6.68 11.16
C GLU A 66 14.94 -8.04 10.87
N LYS A 67 14.40 -8.79 9.90
CA LYS A 67 14.99 -10.07 9.45
C LYS A 67 16.40 -9.90 8.91
N ILE A 68 16.66 -8.83 8.14
CA ILE A 68 18.02 -8.52 7.66
C ILE A 68 18.93 -8.20 8.86
N GLY A 69 18.44 -7.46 9.84
CA GLY A 69 19.14 -7.20 11.10
C GLY A 69 19.55 -8.48 11.82
N ASP A 70 18.65 -9.46 11.90
CA ASP A 70 18.96 -10.77 12.50
C ASP A 70 19.93 -11.61 11.66
N GLN A 71 19.84 -11.53 10.33
CA GLN A 71 20.84 -12.13 9.45
C GLN A 71 22.23 -11.55 9.68
N ILE A 72 22.35 -10.21 9.81
CA ILE A 72 23.63 -9.54 10.11
C ILE A 72 24.22 -10.03 11.43
N LYS A 73 23.41 -10.19 12.48
CA LYS A 73 23.86 -10.69 13.79
C LYS A 73 24.41 -12.12 13.71
N ALA A 74 23.95 -12.91 12.75
CA ALA A 74 24.39 -14.30 12.54
C ALA A 74 25.65 -14.42 11.64
N LEU A 75 26.10 -13.32 11.02
CA LEU A 75 27.27 -13.33 10.13
C LEU A 75 28.60 -13.30 10.88
N THR A 76 29.63 -13.90 10.28
CA THR A 76 31.00 -13.77 10.76
C THR A 76 31.63 -12.44 10.32
N VAL A 77 32.72 -12.02 10.97
CA VAL A 77 33.48 -10.83 10.55
C VAL A 77 33.97 -10.96 9.10
N SER A 78 34.33 -12.16 8.65
CA SER A 78 34.75 -12.40 7.27
C SER A 78 33.61 -12.20 6.27
N ASP A 79 32.38 -12.56 6.62
CA ASP A 79 31.21 -12.35 5.77
C ASP A 79 30.87 -10.85 5.62
N LEU A 80 31.08 -10.07 6.69
CA LEU A 80 30.81 -8.63 6.74
C LEU A 80 31.83 -7.78 5.96
N MET A 81 32.94 -8.36 5.51
CA MET A 81 33.96 -7.66 4.71
C MET A 81 33.96 -8.09 3.24
N GLY A 82 33.08 -9.02 2.84
CA GLY A 82 32.97 -9.53 1.47
C GLY A 82 31.66 -9.14 0.77
N ASP A 83 31.36 -9.82 -0.34
CA ASP A 83 30.20 -9.54 -1.20
C ASP A 83 28.85 -9.58 -0.46
N LYS A 84 28.73 -10.42 0.58
CA LYS A 84 27.52 -10.49 1.43
C LYS A 84 27.18 -9.15 2.08
N ALA A 85 28.19 -8.38 2.50
CA ALA A 85 27.97 -7.08 3.12
C ALA A 85 27.41 -6.06 2.11
N LYS A 86 27.89 -6.12 0.86
CA LYS A 86 27.38 -5.31 -0.23
C LYS A 86 25.93 -5.68 -0.55
N ASP A 87 25.62 -6.96 -0.69
CA ASP A 87 24.27 -7.44 -0.95
C ASP A 87 23.27 -7.01 0.14
N ILE A 88 23.67 -7.08 1.41
CA ILE A 88 22.86 -6.62 2.54
C ILE A 88 22.62 -5.12 2.46
N LYS A 89 23.66 -4.33 2.17
CA LYS A 89 23.53 -2.87 2.01
C LYS A 89 22.60 -2.50 0.86
N ASP A 90 22.71 -3.20 -0.27
CA ASP A 90 21.88 -2.95 -1.45
C ASP A 90 20.42 -3.30 -1.17
N LYS A 91 20.15 -4.43 -0.49
CA LYS A 91 18.81 -4.80 -0.02
C LYS A 91 18.22 -3.78 0.95
N LEU A 92 18.97 -3.34 1.96
CA LEU A 92 18.52 -2.33 2.91
C LEU A 92 18.20 -1.00 2.21
N SER A 93 19.02 -0.60 1.25
CA SER A 93 18.82 0.63 0.48
C SER A 93 17.57 0.53 -0.40
N ALA A 94 17.33 -0.62 -1.03
CA ALA A 94 16.11 -0.88 -1.79
C ALA A 94 14.85 -0.83 -0.91
N ILE A 95 14.87 -1.53 0.23
CA ILE A 95 13.74 -1.54 1.18
C ILE A 95 13.48 -0.13 1.73
N SER A 96 14.52 0.62 2.08
CA SER A 96 14.37 2.01 2.55
C SER A 96 13.68 2.88 1.50
N GLY A 97 14.10 2.79 0.24
CA GLY A 97 13.49 3.52 -0.86
C GLY A 97 12.02 3.12 -1.08
N GLU A 98 11.69 1.83 -0.97
CA GLU A 98 10.31 1.34 -1.05
C GLU A 98 9.45 1.85 0.11
N VAL A 99 9.97 1.81 1.34
CA VAL A 99 9.28 2.32 2.54
C VAL A 99 9.01 3.82 2.42
N GLU A 100 9.97 4.61 1.97
CA GLU A 100 9.79 6.04 1.73
C GLU A 100 8.70 6.29 0.68
N ALA A 101 8.77 5.58 -0.45
CA ALA A 101 7.80 5.70 -1.52
C ALA A 101 6.37 5.29 -1.09
N LEU A 102 6.24 4.24 -0.27
CA LEU A 102 4.98 3.83 0.34
C LEU A 102 4.48 4.86 1.35
N THR A 103 5.37 5.41 2.18
CA THR A 103 5.05 6.40 3.22
C THR A 103 4.50 7.69 2.61
N VAL A 104 5.10 8.18 1.52
CA VAL A 104 4.59 9.36 0.81
C VAL A 104 3.16 9.12 0.31
N ARG A 105 2.86 7.94 -0.23
CA ARG A 105 1.51 7.60 -0.70
C ARG A 105 0.53 7.45 0.45
N TYR A 106 0.93 6.76 1.52
CA TYR A 106 0.17 6.64 2.76
C TYR A 106 -0.24 8.02 3.29
N GLN A 107 0.69 8.97 3.33
CA GLN A 107 0.43 10.32 3.84
C GLN A 107 -0.68 11.02 3.06
N VAL A 108 -0.71 10.92 1.72
CA VAL A 108 -1.77 11.55 0.92
C VAL A 108 -3.16 11.01 1.29
N TYR A 109 -3.31 9.69 1.46
CA TYR A 109 -4.58 9.10 1.90
C TYR A 109 -4.90 9.46 3.35
N ALA A 110 -3.91 9.41 4.24
CA ALA A 110 -4.05 9.67 5.67
C ALA A 110 -4.42 11.13 5.97
N ASP A 111 -3.80 12.07 5.27
CA ASP A 111 -4.08 13.50 5.35
C ASP A 111 -5.52 13.78 4.93
N LYS A 112 -5.93 13.26 3.77
CA LYS A 112 -7.31 13.43 3.30
C LYS A 112 -8.33 12.75 4.21
N PHE A 113 -7.99 11.58 4.75
CA PHE A 113 -8.83 10.88 5.70
C PHE A 113 -9.08 11.73 6.96
N ARG A 114 -8.01 12.31 7.54
CA ARG A 114 -8.11 13.23 8.69
C ARG A 114 -8.88 14.50 8.36
N GLU A 115 -8.62 15.09 7.19
CA GLU A 115 -9.32 16.29 6.71
C GLU A 115 -10.84 16.06 6.65
N LYS A 116 -11.29 14.86 6.25
CA LYS A 116 -12.70 14.48 6.21
C LYS A 116 -13.26 13.98 7.56
N GLY A 117 -12.55 14.17 8.67
CA GLY A 117 -12.98 13.80 10.01
C GLY A 117 -12.75 12.32 10.37
N GLY A 118 -11.91 11.62 9.63
CA GLY A 118 -11.51 10.24 9.92
C GLY A 118 -10.65 10.12 11.18
N ASP A 119 -10.84 9.03 11.93
CA ASP A 119 -10.08 8.73 13.15
C ASP A 119 -8.70 8.14 12.84
N ALA A 120 -7.65 8.94 13.02
CA ALA A 120 -6.27 8.57 12.73
C ALA A 120 -5.81 7.27 13.43
N ALA A 121 -6.39 6.91 14.59
CA ALA A 121 -6.06 5.67 15.28
C ALA A 121 -6.40 4.42 14.44
N LYS A 122 -7.34 4.53 13.50
CA LYS A 122 -7.74 3.41 12.63
C LYS A 122 -6.74 3.11 11.53
N ILE A 123 -5.88 4.06 11.15
CA ILE A 123 -4.97 3.94 10.01
C ILE A 123 -3.50 3.93 10.42
N GLN A 124 -3.22 3.80 11.73
CA GLN A 124 -1.86 3.76 12.24
C GLN A 124 -1.03 2.66 11.58
N ILE A 125 0.24 2.95 11.33
CA ILE A 125 1.21 1.95 10.92
C ILE A 125 1.53 1.12 12.16
N SER A 126 0.93 -0.07 12.25
CA SER A 126 1.25 -1.01 13.32
C SER A 126 2.74 -1.34 13.27
N GLN A 127 3.39 -1.28 14.42
CA GLN A 127 4.67 -1.95 14.63
C GLN A 127 4.34 -3.44 14.76
N SER A 128 5.06 -4.30 14.04
CA SER A 128 4.99 -5.75 14.25
C SER A 128 5.50 -6.16 15.63
#